data_AF-A0A2N6GAR3-F1
#
_entry.id   AF-A0A2N6GAR3-F1
#
_cell.length_a   1.000
_cell.length_b   1.000
_cell.length_c   1.000
_cell.angle_alpha   90.00
_cell.angle_beta   90.00
_cell.angle_gamma   90.00
#
_symmetry.space_group_name_H-M   'P 1'
#
loop_
_entity.id
_entity.type
_entity.pdbx_description
1 polymer ?
#
loop_
_entity_poly.entity_id
_entity_poly.type
_entity_poly.pdbx_seq_one_letter_code
_entity_poly.pdbx_strand_id
1 'polypeptide(L)'
;MTDRRQSGILLHPTALPSSFSSGDLGQEAFNFVDFLARAGQHLWQVLPLSPPGYGDSPYSALSTFAGNLGLVSLEQLVAEGDLKSSEIPRHQPTQVSLQVFKRAVLRNAVQRFNDNASTKRRNAFEDFCAQSTAWLEDYVLFVSLHEQFGHRSWDHWPRELRYRQPSALTLWQNRLAAQLQTERYAQFVFFEQWQRLKEYAHQRQVSLYGDLPLYVAYDSADVWAAPGLFQLDEQLQPSSVAGVPPDYFSDTGQRWGNPLYRWQELHNNGFEWWLRRLSSALEHFDLLRIDHFRGLEACWSIPSTAESAREGHWETVPGRQLL
;
A
#
# COMPACT_ATOMS: atom_id res chain seq x y z
N MET A 1 16.44 5.27 -18.85
CA MET A 1 15.59 4.55 -19.82
C MET A 1 16.51 3.88 -20.82
N THR A 2 16.27 2.63 -21.19
CA THR A 2 17.07 1.94 -22.20
C THR A 2 16.51 2.29 -23.59
N ASP A 3 17.37 2.54 -24.58
CA ASP A 3 16.96 2.76 -25.98
C ASP A 3 16.50 1.46 -26.68
N ARG A 4 16.24 0.39 -25.91
CA ARG A 4 15.88 -0.93 -26.42
C ARG A 4 14.36 -1.06 -26.49
N ARG A 5 13.85 -1.48 -27.65
CA ARG A 5 12.43 -1.84 -27.82
C ARG A 5 12.07 -3.02 -26.89
N GLN A 6 11.04 -2.86 -26.08
CA GLN A 6 10.52 -3.86 -25.15
C GLN A 6 8.99 -3.96 -25.24
N SER A 7 8.44 -5.09 -24.82
CA SER A 7 6.99 -5.31 -24.67
C SER A 7 6.70 -5.99 -23.33
N GLY A 8 5.45 -5.93 -22.89
CA GLY A 8 5.01 -6.53 -21.64
C GLY A 8 3.51 -6.76 -21.56
N ILE A 9 3.09 -7.33 -20.44
CA ILE A 9 1.69 -7.59 -20.12
C ILE A 9 1.31 -6.87 -18.82
N LEU A 10 0.15 -6.22 -18.84
CA LEU A 10 -0.53 -5.72 -17.64
C LEU A 10 -1.41 -6.85 -17.07
N LEU A 11 -1.07 -7.34 -15.89
CA LEU A 11 -1.89 -8.31 -15.14
C LEU A 11 -1.65 -8.10 -13.64
N HIS A 12 -2.66 -7.68 -12.90
CA HIS A 12 -2.50 -7.53 -11.45
C HIS A 12 -2.44 -8.91 -10.77
N PRO A 13 -1.62 -9.15 -9.72
CA PRO A 13 -1.50 -10.48 -9.10
C PRO A 13 -2.82 -11.06 -8.59
N THR A 14 -3.79 -10.24 -8.18
CA THR A 14 -5.15 -10.71 -7.82
C THR A 14 -5.89 -11.46 -8.93
N ALA A 15 -5.50 -11.27 -10.20
CA ALA A 15 -6.11 -11.93 -11.35
C ALA A 15 -5.45 -13.27 -11.71
N LEU A 16 -4.40 -13.67 -10.99
CA LEU A 16 -3.77 -14.98 -11.18
C LEU A 16 -4.71 -16.10 -10.70
N PRO A 17 -4.66 -17.30 -11.31
CA PRO A 17 -5.56 -18.40 -10.99
C PRO A 17 -5.14 -19.19 -9.73
N SER A 18 -4.87 -18.50 -8.62
CA SER A 18 -4.47 -19.12 -7.34
C SER A 18 -5.66 -19.71 -6.56
N SER A 19 -5.34 -20.39 -5.45
CA SER A 19 -6.30 -20.80 -4.42
C SER A 19 -7.15 -19.60 -3.92
N PHE A 20 -8.36 -19.87 -3.39
CA PHE A 20 -9.24 -18.86 -2.77
C PHE A 20 -9.88 -17.81 -3.70
N SER A 21 -10.07 -18.11 -4.99
CA SER A 21 -10.78 -17.25 -5.96
C SER A 21 -10.15 -15.88 -6.21
N SER A 22 -8.90 -15.68 -5.79
CA SER A 22 -8.08 -14.50 -6.09
C SER A 22 -6.63 -14.95 -6.13
N GLY A 23 -5.88 -14.37 -7.06
CA GLY A 23 -4.45 -14.61 -7.19
C GLY A 23 -3.64 -14.10 -6.00
N ASP A 24 -2.44 -14.65 -5.86
CA ASP A 24 -1.47 -14.35 -4.80
C ASP A 24 -0.04 -14.41 -5.35
N LEU A 25 0.95 -14.20 -4.48
CA LEU A 25 2.38 -14.26 -4.81
C LEU A 25 2.93 -15.72 -4.80
N GLY A 26 2.04 -16.71 -4.95
CA GLY A 26 2.33 -18.14 -4.94
C GLY A 26 2.81 -18.67 -6.29
N GLN A 27 2.73 -20.00 -6.48
CA GLN A 27 3.25 -20.70 -7.66
C GLN A 27 2.74 -20.13 -8.99
N GLU A 28 1.48 -19.69 -9.05
CA GLU A 28 0.91 -19.14 -10.28
C GLU A 28 1.57 -17.81 -10.71
N ALA A 29 2.10 -17.02 -9.77
CA ALA A 29 2.90 -15.85 -10.12
C ALA A 29 4.23 -16.24 -10.79
N PHE A 30 4.90 -17.29 -10.30
CA PHE A 30 6.12 -17.82 -10.92
C PHE A 30 5.82 -18.44 -12.29
N ASN A 31 4.72 -19.18 -12.43
CA ASN A 31 4.25 -19.73 -13.70
C ASN A 31 3.97 -18.61 -14.72
N PHE A 32 3.42 -17.48 -14.27
CA PHE A 32 3.17 -16.33 -15.11
C PHE A 32 4.47 -15.67 -15.58
N VAL A 33 5.47 -15.52 -14.72
CA VAL A 33 6.81 -15.05 -15.11
C VAL A 33 7.45 -15.98 -16.14
N ASP A 34 7.36 -17.30 -15.94
CA ASP A 34 7.79 -18.30 -16.93
C ASP A 34 7.08 -18.13 -18.28
N PHE A 35 5.76 -17.85 -18.25
CA PHE A 35 4.99 -17.56 -19.45
C PHE A 35 5.48 -16.29 -20.15
N LEU A 36 5.71 -15.20 -19.41
CA LEU A 36 6.22 -13.93 -19.96
C LEU A 36 7.56 -14.15 -20.67
N ALA A 37 8.50 -14.85 -20.03
CA ALA A 37 9.79 -15.17 -20.62
C ALA A 37 9.66 -16.01 -21.90
N ARG A 38 8.85 -17.08 -21.89
CA ARG A 38 8.60 -17.90 -23.10
C ARG A 38 7.93 -17.12 -24.22
N ALA A 39 7.08 -16.15 -23.89
CA ALA A 39 6.38 -15.29 -24.84
C ALA A 39 7.23 -14.07 -25.30
N GLY A 40 8.50 -13.98 -24.88
CA GLY A 40 9.40 -12.89 -25.25
C GLY A 40 9.01 -11.53 -24.65
N GLN A 41 8.21 -11.53 -23.56
CA GLN A 41 7.83 -10.33 -22.84
C GLN A 41 8.91 -9.97 -21.82
N HIS A 42 9.23 -8.68 -21.72
CA HIS A 42 10.28 -8.15 -20.85
C HIS A 42 9.75 -7.30 -19.70
N LEU A 43 8.44 -7.01 -19.70
CA LEU A 43 7.78 -6.19 -18.69
C LEU A 43 6.55 -6.90 -18.14
N TRP A 44 6.41 -6.92 -16.83
CA TRP A 44 5.17 -7.24 -16.13
C TRP A 44 4.67 -5.99 -15.43
N GLN A 45 3.59 -5.40 -15.95
CA GLN A 45 2.95 -4.27 -15.30
C GLN A 45 1.88 -4.72 -14.31
N VAL A 46 1.87 -4.11 -13.14
CA VAL A 46 0.87 -4.33 -12.10
C VAL A 46 0.21 -3.00 -11.68
N LEU A 47 -1.00 -3.08 -11.14
CA LEU A 47 -1.63 -2.00 -10.38
C LEU A 47 -0.92 -1.85 -9.00
N PRO A 48 -1.21 -0.79 -8.22
CA PRO A 48 -0.62 -0.62 -6.89
C PRO A 48 -0.80 -1.88 -6.02
N LEU A 49 0.25 -2.31 -5.33
CA LEU A 49 0.22 -3.49 -4.46
C LEU A 49 -0.15 -3.16 -3.01
N SER A 50 -0.51 -1.91 -2.76
CA SER A 50 -0.88 -1.41 -1.44
C SER A 50 -2.19 -2.00 -0.94
N PRO A 51 -2.39 -2.13 0.39
CA PRO A 51 -3.62 -2.67 0.96
C PRO A 51 -4.80 -1.75 0.60
N PRO A 52 -5.78 -2.21 -0.21
CA PRO A 52 -6.90 -1.37 -0.58
C PRO A 52 -7.78 -1.07 0.65
N GLY A 53 -8.31 0.15 0.69
CA GLY A 53 -9.32 0.57 1.64
C GLY A 53 -10.73 0.15 1.21
N TYR A 54 -11.72 0.99 1.54
CA TYR A 54 -13.11 0.74 1.16
C TYR A 54 -13.29 0.70 -0.37
N GLY A 55 -14.06 -0.26 -0.86
CA GLY A 55 -14.34 -0.43 -2.30
C GLY A 55 -13.28 -1.20 -3.08
N ASP A 56 -12.30 -1.81 -2.39
CA ASP A 56 -11.27 -2.71 -2.96
C ASP A 56 -10.40 -2.09 -4.08
N SER A 57 -10.42 -0.75 -4.24
CA SER A 57 -9.61 -0.05 -5.22
C SER A 57 -8.13 0.03 -4.78
N PRO A 58 -7.19 -0.47 -5.59
CA PRO A 58 -5.75 -0.31 -5.33
C PRO A 58 -5.28 1.16 -5.27
N TYR A 59 -6.07 2.09 -5.82
CA TYR A 59 -5.76 3.52 -5.85
C TYR A 59 -6.27 4.28 -4.60
N SER A 60 -6.99 3.59 -3.70
CA SER A 60 -7.48 4.14 -2.43
C SER A 60 -6.98 3.30 -1.27
N ALA A 61 -5.65 3.23 -1.11
CA ALA A 61 -4.99 2.35 -0.16
C ALA A 61 -4.91 2.92 1.27
N LEU A 62 -4.88 2.01 2.25
CA LEU A 62 -4.70 2.33 3.68
C LEU A 62 -3.27 2.80 4.02
N SER A 63 -2.31 2.54 3.14
CA SER A 63 -0.97 3.15 3.16
C SER A 63 -0.35 3.02 1.78
N THR A 64 0.41 4.03 1.35
CA THR A 64 1.20 3.97 0.12
C THR A 64 2.46 3.11 0.24
N PHE A 65 2.89 2.75 1.45
CA PHE A 65 4.11 1.98 1.69
C PHE A 65 3.83 0.49 1.91
N ALA A 66 2.75 0.16 2.62
CA ALA A 66 2.44 -1.21 2.99
C ALA A 66 2.05 -2.09 1.79
N GLY A 67 2.16 -3.41 1.96
CA GLY A 67 1.71 -4.43 1.03
C GLY A 67 0.35 -5.04 1.36
N ASN A 68 -0.39 -5.40 0.32
CA ASN A 68 -1.71 -6.05 0.41
C ASN A 68 -1.60 -7.50 0.88
N LEU A 69 -2.04 -7.76 2.12
CA LEU A 69 -2.02 -9.11 2.71
C LEU A 69 -2.88 -10.13 1.95
N GLY A 70 -3.85 -9.66 1.15
CA GLY A 70 -4.63 -10.51 0.24
C GLY A 70 -3.76 -11.26 -0.77
N LEU A 71 -2.57 -10.72 -1.08
CA LEU A 71 -1.62 -11.32 -2.03
C LEU A 71 -0.62 -12.29 -1.38
N VAL A 72 -0.60 -12.45 -0.05
CA VAL A 72 0.31 -13.39 0.61
C VAL A 72 -0.07 -14.83 0.27
N SER A 73 0.87 -15.62 -0.26
CA SER A 73 0.68 -17.07 -0.46
C SER A 73 0.83 -17.81 0.86
N LEU A 74 -0.22 -18.53 1.26
CA LEU A 74 -0.20 -19.34 2.48
C LEU A 74 0.59 -20.64 2.27
N GLU A 75 0.60 -21.17 1.05
CA GLU A 75 1.35 -22.36 0.66
C GLU A 75 2.87 -22.12 0.78
N GLN A 76 3.36 -20.92 0.46
CA GLN A 76 4.77 -20.58 0.67
C GLN A 76 5.16 -20.57 2.15
N LEU A 77 4.26 -20.09 3.04
CA LEU A 77 4.50 -20.14 4.48
C LEU A 77 4.62 -21.59 5.01
N VAL A 78 3.97 -22.55 4.34
CA VAL A 78 4.15 -23.98 4.66
C VAL A 78 5.53 -24.46 4.24
N ALA A 79 6.01 -24.06 3.06
CA ALA A 79 7.36 -24.38 2.60
C ALA A 79 8.45 -23.76 3.49
N GLU A 80 8.18 -22.58 4.05
CA GLU A 80 9.07 -21.86 4.96
C GLU A 80 9.04 -22.39 6.40
N GLY A 81 8.04 -23.23 6.74
CA GLY A 81 7.86 -23.83 8.06
C GLY A 81 7.09 -22.97 9.07
N ASP A 82 6.60 -21.79 8.64
CA ASP A 82 5.81 -20.89 9.48
C ASP A 82 4.34 -21.32 9.58
N LEU A 83 3.87 -22.19 8.70
CA LEU A 83 2.55 -22.84 8.76
C LEU A 83 2.63 -24.35 8.51
N LYS A 84 1.65 -25.11 9.01
CA LYS A 84 1.39 -26.47 8.53
C LYS A 84 0.29 -26.44 7.48
N SER A 85 0.36 -27.35 6.51
CA SER A 85 -0.68 -27.51 5.49
C SER A 85 -2.08 -27.73 6.09
N SER A 86 -2.17 -28.40 7.25
CA SER A 86 -3.42 -28.62 7.97
C SER A 86 -4.09 -27.35 8.52
N GLU A 87 -3.37 -26.23 8.54
CA GLU A 87 -3.84 -24.95 9.10
C GLU A 87 -4.26 -23.95 8.06
N ILE A 88 -4.02 -24.27 6.79
CA ILE A 88 -4.61 -23.55 5.67
C ILE A 88 -6.05 -24.05 5.54
N PRO A 89 -7.06 -23.19 5.79
CA PRO A 89 -8.44 -23.58 5.57
C PRO A 89 -8.64 -23.91 4.08
N ARG A 90 -9.45 -24.93 3.77
CA ARG A 90 -9.67 -25.35 2.36
C ARG A 90 -10.38 -24.28 1.52
N HIS A 91 -11.19 -23.46 2.19
CA HIS A 91 -11.98 -22.40 1.57
C HIS A 91 -11.95 -21.16 2.45
N GLN A 92 -12.00 -20.00 1.81
CA GLN A 92 -12.27 -18.74 2.47
C GLN A 92 -13.75 -18.71 2.90
N PRO A 93 -14.08 -18.24 4.11
CA PRO A 93 -15.47 -18.05 4.52
C PRO A 93 -16.21 -17.06 3.62
N THR A 94 -17.47 -17.36 3.29
CA THR A 94 -18.36 -16.46 2.55
C THR A 94 -18.50 -15.13 3.31
N GLN A 95 -18.48 -14.00 2.60
CA GLN A 95 -18.64 -12.63 3.12
C GLN A 95 -17.46 -12.05 3.93
N VAL A 96 -16.38 -12.80 4.13
CA VAL A 96 -15.14 -12.27 4.74
C VAL A 96 -14.20 -11.85 3.63
N SER A 97 -13.59 -10.66 3.69
CA SER A 97 -12.59 -10.27 2.68
C SER A 97 -11.33 -11.12 2.77
N LEU A 98 -10.62 -11.29 1.66
CA LEU A 98 -9.42 -12.13 1.63
C LEU A 98 -8.33 -11.62 2.57
N GLN A 99 -8.21 -10.29 2.72
CA GLN A 99 -7.29 -9.68 3.68
C GLN A 99 -7.60 -10.07 5.12
N VAL A 100 -8.87 -9.99 5.54
CA VAL A 100 -9.29 -10.37 6.90
C VAL A 100 -9.06 -11.86 7.14
N PHE A 101 -9.39 -12.69 6.15
CA PHE A 101 -9.16 -14.13 6.21
C PHE A 101 -7.66 -14.46 6.35
N LYS A 102 -6.80 -13.94 5.46
CA LYS A 102 -5.37 -14.20 5.50
C LYS A 102 -4.72 -13.65 6.78
N ARG A 103 -5.14 -12.48 7.27
CA ARG A 103 -4.71 -11.94 8.57
C ARG A 103 -5.01 -12.90 9.72
N ALA A 104 -6.19 -13.52 9.74
CA ALA A 104 -6.53 -14.49 10.78
C ALA A 104 -5.62 -15.74 10.73
N VAL A 105 -5.26 -16.22 9.53
CA VAL A 105 -4.31 -17.33 9.37
C VAL A 105 -2.89 -16.91 9.79
N LEU A 106 -2.47 -15.69 9.45
CA LEU A 106 -1.16 -15.14 9.80
C LEU A 106 -0.93 -14.99 11.32
N ARG A 107 -1.99 -14.88 12.12
CA ARG A 107 -1.89 -14.95 13.60
C ARG A 107 -1.35 -16.29 14.08
N ASN A 108 -1.69 -17.39 13.40
CA ASN A 108 -1.13 -18.71 13.71
C ASN A 108 0.31 -18.85 13.16
N ALA A 109 0.59 -18.21 12.03
CA ALA A 109 1.91 -18.23 11.40
C ALA A 109 2.95 -17.51 12.28
N VAL A 110 2.63 -16.32 12.79
CA VAL A 110 3.56 -15.56 13.65
C VAL A 110 3.87 -16.30 14.95
N GLN A 111 2.90 -17.03 15.53
CA GLN A 111 3.15 -17.85 16.71
C GLN A 111 4.20 -18.94 16.42
N ARG A 112 4.05 -19.64 15.29
CA ARG A 112 5.04 -20.64 14.87
C ARG A 112 6.39 -20.06 14.55
N PHE A 113 6.42 -18.91 13.88
CA PHE A 113 7.64 -18.18 13.61
C PHE A 113 8.36 -17.87 14.93
N ASN A 114 7.66 -17.36 15.94
CA ASN A 114 8.25 -17.09 17.25
C ASN A 114 8.83 -18.36 17.91
N ASP A 115 8.09 -19.48 17.83
CA ASP A 115 8.49 -20.72 18.49
C ASP A 115 9.65 -21.43 17.75
N ASN A 116 9.63 -21.43 16.41
CA ASN A 116 10.42 -22.37 15.60
C ASN A 116 11.32 -21.72 14.54
N ALA A 117 11.24 -20.40 14.30
CA ALA A 117 12.02 -19.78 13.25
C ALA A 117 13.53 -20.00 13.43
N SER A 118 14.23 -20.28 12.34
CA SER A 118 15.69 -20.29 12.38
C SER A 118 16.24 -18.91 12.74
N THR A 119 17.46 -18.84 13.29
CA THR A 119 18.14 -17.56 13.57
C THR A 119 18.21 -16.68 12.33
N LYS A 120 18.47 -17.27 11.15
CA LYS A 120 18.50 -16.54 9.87
C LYS A 120 17.16 -15.84 9.58
N ARG A 121 16.03 -16.54 9.80
CA ARG A 121 14.69 -15.99 9.52
C ARG A 121 14.30 -14.91 10.53
N ARG A 122 14.68 -15.08 11.81
CA ARG A 122 14.50 -14.04 12.84
C ARG A 122 15.28 -12.78 12.51
N ASN A 123 16.55 -12.91 12.14
CA ASN A 123 17.37 -11.77 11.74
C ASN A 123 16.77 -11.05 10.52
N ALA A 124 16.30 -11.79 9.50
CA ALA A 124 15.66 -11.17 8.33
C ALA A 124 14.39 -10.38 8.71
N PHE A 125 13.60 -10.88 9.65
CA PHE A 125 12.44 -10.16 10.18
C PHE A 125 12.83 -8.91 10.98
N GLU A 126 13.84 -8.99 11.83
CA GLU A 126 14.36 -7.85 12.59
C GLU A 126 14.95 -6.78 11.66
N ASP A 127 15.72 -7.19 10.65
CA ASP A 127 16.29 -6.32 9.62
C ASP A 127 15.18 -5.61 8.83
N PHE A 128 14.13 -6.34 8.43
CA PHE A 128 12.97 -5.76 7.77
C PHE A 128 12.29 -4.70 8.64
N CYS A 129 12.05 -5.01 9.93
CA CYS A 129 11.45 -4.06 10.86
C CYS A 129 12.31 -2.81 11.01
N ALA A 130 13.63 -2.98 11.17
CA ALA A 130 14.56 -1.87 11.31
C ALA A 130 14.59 -0.97 10.07
N GLN A 131 14.69 -1.56 8.87
CA GLN A 131 14.71 -0.84 7.60
C GLN A 131 13.38 -0.13 7.29
N SER A 132 12.27 -0.71 7.74
CA SER A 132 10.92 -0.20 7.48
C SER A 132 10.37 0.72 8.58
N THR A 133 11.15 1.01 9.63
CA THR A 133 10.72 1.80 10.81
C THR A 133 10.00 3.10 10.44
N ALA A 134 10.45 3.74 9.36
CA ALA A 134 9.97 5.04 8.89
C ALA A 134 8.49 5.07 8.44
N TRP A 135 7.85 3.91 8.26
CA TRP A 135 6.44 3.78 7.88
C TRP A 135 5.71 2.63 8.61
N LEU A 136 6.44 1.56 8.96
CA LEU A 136 5.85 0.32 9.46
C LEU A 136 5.12 0.53 10.79
N GLU A 137 5.72 1.24 11.74
CA GLU A 137 5.16 1.42 13.08
C GLU A 137 3.83 2.20 13.06
N ASP A 138 3.78 3.26 12.25
CA ASP A 138 2.56 4.03 12.03
C ASP A 138 1.50 3.19 11.31
N TYR A 139 1.89 2.43 10.29
CA TYR A 139 0.97 1.56 9.56
C TYR A 139 0.37 0.47 10.45
N VAL A 140 1.19 -0.29 11.19
CA VAL A 140 0.70 -1.40 12.02
C VAL A 140 -0.20 -0.91 13.15
N LEU A 141 0.12 0.25 13.74
CA LEU A 141 -0.74 0.89 14.73
C LEU A 141 -2.05 1.38 14.10
N PHE A 142 -1.98 2.03 12.94
CA PHE A 142 -3.15 2.51 12.21
C PHE A 142 -4.13 1.38 11.89
N VAL A 143 -3.69 0.31 11.23
CA VAL A 143 -4.60 -0.79 10.85
C VAL A 143 -5.13 -1.55 12.06
N SER A 144 -4.34 -1.63 13.14
CA SER A 144 -4.79 -2.27 14.38
C SER A 144 -5.86 -1.43 15.08
N LEU A 145 -5.68 -0.12 15.19
CA LEU A 145 -6.70 0.79 15.70
C LEU A 145 -7.95 0.78 14.81
N HIS A 146 -7.78 0.73 13.50
CA HIS A 146 -8.88 0.62 12.54
C HIS A 146 -9.72 -0.63 12.82
N GLU A 147 -9.11 -1.79 13.05
CA GLU A 147 -9.83 -3.01 13.48
C GLU A 147 -10.53 -2.81 14.84
N GLN A 148 -9.85 -2.22 15.84
CA GLN A 148 -10.42 -1.97 17.17
C GLN A 148 -11.64 -1.02 17.16
N PHE A 149 -11.68 -0.06 16.24
CA PHE A 149 -12.77 0.92 16.13
C PHE A 149 -13.79 0.58 15.04
N GLY A 150 -13.83 -0.68 14.60
CA GLY A 150 -14.87 -1.19 13.70
C GLY A 150 -14.71 -0.72 12.25
N HIS A 151 -13.46 -0.55 11.81
CA HIS A 151 -13.09 -0.08 10.47
C HIS A 151 -13.66 1.29 10.10
N ARG A 152 -13.86 2.15 11.10
CA ARG A 152 -14.21 3.56 10.90
C ARG A 152 -12.95 4.38 10.66
N SER A 153 -13.09 5.38 9.79
CA SER A 153 -11.99 6.27 9.46
C SER A 153 -11.42 6.96 10.70
N TRP A 154 -10.11 7.25 10.66
CA TRP A 154 -9.35 7.73 11.82
C TRP A 154 -9.84 9.07 12.37
N ASP A 155 -10.59 9.85 11.60
CA ASP A 155 -11.21 11.08 12.06
C ASP A 155 -12.38 10.85 13.03
N HIS A 156 -12.95 9.63 13.04
CA HIS A 156 -13.99 9.21 13.98
C HIS A 156 -13.43 8.55 15.26
N TRP A 157 -12.11 8.44 15.39
CA TRP A 157 -11.46 7.88 16.57
C TRP A 157 -11.52 8.85 17.77
N PRO A 158 -11.28 8.35 19.00
CA PRO A 158 -11.09 9.22 20.15
C PRO A 158 -10.06 10.32 19.86
N ARG A 159 -10.33 11.53 20.37
CA ARG A 159 -9.56 12.73 20.07
C ARG A 159 -8.06 12.53 20.27
N GLU A 160 -7.68 11.89 21.37
CA GLU A 160 -6.30 11.61 21.73
C GLU A 160 -5.58 10.71 20.71
N LEU A 161 -6.29 9.85 19.99
CA LEU A 161 -5.75 9.03 18.91
C LEU A 161 -5.77 9.75 17.56
N ARG A 162 -6.86 10.47 17.25
CA ARG A 162 -6.97 11.31 16.05
C ARG A 162 -5.82 12.31 15.97
N TYR A 163 -5.52 12.97 17.09
CA TYR A 163 -4.43 13.94 17.22
C TYR A 163 -3.11 13.33 17.70
N ARG A 164 -3.01 11.99 17.74
CA ARG A 164 -1.74 11.28 18.00
C ARG A 164 -1.03 11.72 19.28
N GLN A 165 -1.78 11.91 20.36
CA GLN A 165 -1.21 12.27 21.66
C GLN A 165 -0.26 11.16 22.13
N PRO A 166 1.01 11.46 22.47
CA PRO A 166 2.01 10.43 22.76
C PRO A 166 1.58 9.42 23.82
N SER A 167 0.96 9.86 24.91
CA SER A 167 0.48 8.98 25.98
C SER A 167 -0.61 8.01 25.51
N ALA A 168 -1.52 8.46 24.65
CA ALA A 168 -2.56 7.60 24.07
C ALA A 168 -1.96 6.58 23.11
N LEU A 169 -1.02 7.00 22.26
CA LEU A 169 -0.32 6.08 21.36
C LEU A 169 0.43 5.00 22.14
N THR A 170 1.20 5.35 23.17
CA THR A 170 1.92 4.39 24.02
C THR A 170 0.96 3.42 24.72
N LEU A 171 -0.16 3.91 25.24
CA LEU A 171 -1.19 3.06 25.86
C LEU A 171 -1.70 2.00 24.86
N TRP A 172 -2.05 2.43 23.65
CA TRP A 172 -2.61 1.55 22.63
C TRP A 172 -1.56 0.62 22.02
N GLN A 173 -0.31 1.07 21.87
CA GLN A 173 0.81 0.21 21.46
C GLN A 173 1.01 -0.94 22.45
N ASN A 174 0.99 -0.65 23.75
CA ASN A 174 1.09 -1.68 24.79
C ASN A 174 -0.13 -2.61 24.78
N ARG A 175 -1.33 -2.05 24.66
CA ARG A 175 -2.59 -2.82 24.63
C ARG A 175 -2.68 -3.75 23.42
N LEU A 176 -2.15 -3.34 22.28
CA LEU A 176 -2.25 -4.05 21.01
C LEU A 176 -0.96 -4.78 20.62
N ALA A 177 0.01 -4.93 21.53
CA ALA A 177 1.35 -5.43 21.22
C ALA A 177 1.36 -6.72 20.38
N ALA A 178 0.52 -7.71 20.72
CA ALA A 178 0.42 -8.96 19.96
C ALA A 178 -0.17 -8.77 18.54
N GLN A 179 -1.14 -7.87 18.40
CA GLN A 179 -1.71 -7.52 17.09
C GLN A 179 -0.69 -6.77 16.24
N LEU A 180 0.02 -5.79 16.81
CA LEU A 180 1.10 -5.08 16.12
C LEU A 180 2.19 -6.04 15.65
N GLN A 181 2.56 -7.02 16.48
CA GLN A 181 3.53 -8.04 16.10
C GLN A 181 3.05 -8.89 14.92
N THR A 182 1.76 -9.25 14.89
CA THR A 182 1.16 -9.96 13.76
C THR A 182 1.23 -9.13 12.48
N GLU A 183 0.88 -7.84 12.54
CA GLU A 183 0.90 -6.98 11.34
C GLU A 183 2.33 -6.72 10.85
N ARG A 184 3.32 -6.56 11.75
CA ARG A 184 4.74 -6.47 11.36
C ARG A 184 5.18 -7.72 10.61
N TYR A 185 4.90 -8.88 11.17
CA TYR A 185 5.21 -10.16 10.55
C TYR A 185 4.49 -10.33 9.20
N ALA A 186 3.23 -9.94 9.11
CA ALA A 186 2.45 -10.00 7.88
C ALA A 186 3.07 -9.14 6.76
N GLN A 187 3.54 -7.94 7.07
CA GLN A 187 4.26 -7.08 6.12
C GLN A 187 5.62 -7.69 5.72
N PHE A 188 6.38 -8.22 6.68
CA PHE A 188 7.63 -8.94 6.40
C PHE A 188 7.40 -10.07 5.38
N VAL A 189 6.42 -10.93 5.62
CA VAL A 189 6.06 -12.04 4.72
C VAL A 189 5.69 -11.53 3.33
N PHE A 190 4.85 -10.50 3.25
CA PHE A 190 4.47 -9.92 1.96
C PHE A 190 5.71 -9.48 1.16
N PHE A 191 6.61 -8.71 1.78
CA PHE A 191 7.78 -8.20 1.09
C PHE A 191 8.82 -9.28 0.80
N GLU A 192 8.96 -10.29 1.65
CA GLU A 192 9.82 -11.46 1.38
C GLU A 192 9.32 -12.21 0.12
N GLN A 193 8.02 -12.49 0.03
CA GLN A 193 7.43 -13.16 -1.12
C GLN A 193 7.53 -12.31 -2.39
N TRP A 194 7.29 -11.01 -2.29
CA TRP A 194 7.41 -10.09 -3.42
C TRP A 194 8.85 -10.00 -3.94
N GLN A 195 9.84 -9.87 -3.05
CA GLN A 195 11.25 -9.81 -3.45
C GLN A 195 11.71 -11.11 -4.11
N ARG A 196 11.30 -12.26 -3.57
CA ARG A 196 11.58 -13.57 -4.20
C ARG A 196 11.02 -13.65 -5.63
N LEU A 197 9.81 -13.16 -5.84
CA LEU A 197 9.20 -13.10 -7.18
C LEU A 197 9.94 -12.13 -8.11
N LYS A 198 10.35 -10.96 -7.60
CA LYS A 198 11.15 -9.98 -8.34
C LYS A 198 12.48 -10.56 -8.79
N GLU A 199 13.22 -11.19 -7.89
CA GLU A 199 14.49 -11.86 -8.19
C GLU A 199 14.30 -12.95 -9.26
N TYR A 200 13.23 -13.74 -9.15
CA TYR A 200 12.91 -14.78 -10.13
C TYR A 200 12.55 -14.21 -11.52
N ALA A 201 11.83 -13.08 -11.55
CA ALA A 201 11.55 -12.34 -12.77
C ALA A 201 12.83 -11.80 -13.43
N HIS A 202 13.75 -11.26 -12.63
CA HIS A 202 15.05 -10.77 -13.12
C HIS A 202 15.91 -11.87 -13.72
N GLN A 203 15.94 -13.06 -13.10
CA GLN A 203 16.63 -14.24 -13.66
C GLN A 203 16.08 -14.64 -15.05
N ARG A 204 14.85 -14.23 -15.36
CA ARG A 204 14.14 -14.46 -16.62
C ARG A 204 14.09 -13.25 -17.54
N GLN A 205 14.84 -12.18 -17.21
CA GLN A 205 14.87 -10.94 -17.97
C GLN A 205 13.50 -10.26 -18.10
N VAL A 206 12.67 -10.42 -17.06
CA VAL A 206 11.38 -9.73 -16.91
C VAL A 206 11.55 -8.68 -15.81
N SER A 207 11.33 -7.42 -16.17
CA SER A 207 11.29 -6.30 -15.22
C SER A 207 9.87 -6.04 -14.73
N LEU A 208 9.74 -5.63 -13.47
CA LEU A 208 8.47 -5.32 -12.84
C LEU A 208 8.16 -3.83 -12.98
N TYR A 209 7.00 -3.52 -13.56
CA TYR A 209 6.53 -2.16 -13.79
C TYR A 209 5.37 -1.86 -12.82
N GLY A 210 5.69 -1.13 -11.75
CA GLY A 210 4.75 -0.73 -10.72
C GLY A 210 3.95 0.52 -11.08
N ASP A 211 3.02 0.85 -10.20
CA ASP A 211 2.12 1.98 -10.34
C ASP A 211 1.92 2.67 -9.00
N LEU A 212 2.02 4.00 -9.00
CA LEU A 212 2.01 4.86 -7.83
C LEU A 212 0.93 5.93 -8.01
N PRO A 213 -0.18 5.88 -7.25
CA PRO A 213 -1.20 6.93 -7.26
C PRO A 213 -0.58 8.28 -6.90
N LEU A 214 -0.95 9.38 -7.59
CA LEU A 214 -0.43 10.70 -7.20
C LEU A 214 -0.83 11.03 -5.76
N TYR A 215 -2.11 10.91 -5.45
CA TYR A 215 -2.67 11.19 -4.13
C TYR A 215 -2.80 9.93 -3.27
N VAL A 216 -2.85 10.11 -1.96
CA VAL A 216 -3.17 9.04 -0.99
C VAL A 216 -4.62 9.15 -0.55
N ALA A 217 -5.19 8.08 0.02
CA ALA A 217 -6.53 8.13 0.60
C ALA A 217 -6.52 9.00 1.88
N TYR A 218 -7.62 9.72 2.15
CA TYR A 218 -7.78 10.44 3.42
C TYR A 218 -7.67 9.48 4.61
N ASP A 219 -8.39 8.36 4.53
CA ASP A 219 -8.36 7.31 5.54
C ASP A 219 -7.16 6.39 5.36
N SER A 220 -5.96 6.90 5.64
CA SER A 220 -4.71 6.17 5.52
C SER A 220 -3.77 6.46 6.68
N ALA A 221 -2.85 5.52 6.94
CA ALA A 221 -1.75 5.72 7.87
C ALA A 221 -0.89 6.92 7.46
N ASP A 222 -0.77 7.19 6.16
CA ASP A 222 0.05 8.28 5.63
C ASP A 222 -0.47 9.65 6.07
N VAL A 223 -1.78 9.89 5.93
CA VAL A 223 -2.43 11.15 6.32
C VAL A 223 -2.54 11.26 7.84
N TRP A 224 -2.90 10.16 8.51
CA TRP A 224 -3.01 10.14 9.96
C TRP A 224 -1.67 10.44 10.64
N ALA A 225 -0.57 9.85 10.15
CA ALA A 225 0.76 10.01 10.75
C ALA A 225 1.43 11.35 10.42
N ALA A 226 1.14 11.93 9.24
CA ALA A 226 1.77 13.15 8.75
C ALA A 226 0.74 14.22 8.31
N PRO A 227 -0.22 14.63 9.16
CA PRO A 227 -1.30 15.53 8.76
C PRO A 227 -0.80 16.90 8.27
N GLY A 228 0.37 17.34 8.75
CA GLY A 228 1.02 18.59 8.33
C GLY A 228 1.46 18.63 6.87
N LEU A 229 1.51 17.48 6.17
CA LEU A 229 1.82 17.41 4.74
C LEU A 229 0.60 17.58 3.85
N PHE A 230 -0.60 17.68 4.43
CA PHE A 230 -1.88 17.68 3.71
C PHE A 230 -2.70 18.92 4.05
N GLN A 231 -3.52 19.35 3.09
CA GLN A 231 -4.43 20.48 3.24
C GLN A 231 -5.62 20.10 4.13
N LEU A 232 -5.37 20.06 5.44
CA LEU A 232 -6.36 19.77 6.47
C LEU A 232 -6.62 21.00 7.34
N ASP A 233 -7.84 21.14 7.87
CA ASP A 233 -8.22 22.16 8.84
C ASP A 233 -7.75 21.83 10.28
N GLU A 234 -8.14 22.65 11.27
CA GLU A 234 -7.79 22.43 12.68
C GLU A 234 -8.40 21.16 13.28
N GLN A 235 -9.49 20.68 12.68
CA GLN A 235 -10.09 19.40 13.01
C GLN A 235 -9.39 18.25 12.29
N LEU A 236 -8.43 18.50 11.39
CA LEU A 236 -7.81 17.50 10.52
C LEU A 236 -8.75 16.94 9.45
N GLN A 237 -9.79 17.68 9.05
CA GLN A 237 -10.64 17.36 7.89
C GLN A 237 -10.05 18.03 6.63
N PRO A 238 -10.20 17.44 5.43
CA PRO A 238 -9.72 18.08 4.20
C PRO A 238 -10.38 19.44 3.99
N SER A 239 -9.59 20.49 3.80
CA SER A 239 -10.10 21.80 3.39
C SER A 239 -10.44 21.83 1.90
N SER A 240 -9.63 21.12 1.11
CA SER A 240 -9.80 20.90 -0.32
C SER A 240 -9.52 19.44 -0.66
N VAL A 241 -10.14 18.97 -1.74
CA VAL A 241 -10.01 17.61 -2.24
C VAL A 241 -9.59 17.59 -3.70
N ALA A 242 -8.93 16.51 -4.08
CA ALA A 242 -8.51 16.27 -5.45
C ALA A 242 -9.67 15.95 -6.39
N GLY A 243 -9.46 16.26 -7.66
CA GLY A 243 -10.34 15.91 -8.75
C GLY A 243 -9.79 16.35 -10.10
N VAL A 244 -10.68 16.45 -11.07
CA VAL A 244 -10.43 17.08 -12.38
C VAL A 244 -11.61 17.99 -12.74
N PRO A 245 -11.35 19.12 -13.44
CA PRO A 245 -12.41 20.02 -13.85
C PRO A 245 -13.33 19.35 -14.87
N PRO A 246 -14.49 19.96 -15.16
CA PRO A 246 -15.22 19.68 -16.38
C PRO A 246 -14.33 19.84 -17.61
N ASP A 247 -14.56 18.97 -18.58
CA ASP A 247 -13.94 19.04 -19.89
C ASP A 247 -14.97 18.62 -20.95
N TYR A 248 -14.52 18.53 -22.20
CA TYR A 248 -15.39 18.13 -23.31
C TYR A 248 -15.84 16.65 -23.25
N PHE A 249 -15.31 15.85 -22.32
CA PHE A 249 -15.76 14.47 -22.05
C PHE A 249 -16.70 14.37 -20.84
N SER A 250 -16.61 15.27 -19.87
CA SER A 250 -17.43 15.30 -18.66
C SER A 250 -17.87 16.71 -18.30
N ASP A 251 -19.17 16.98 -18.39
CA ASP A 251 -19.76 18.28 -18.03
C ASP A 251 -19.59 18.63 -16.55
N THR A 252 -19.38 17.65 -15.66
CA THR A 252 -19.30 17.87 -14.20
C THR A 252 -17.88 17.74 -13.65
N GLY A 253 -16.92 17.31 -14.48
CA GLY A 253 -15.62 16.88 -13.99
C GLY A 253 -15.73 15.66 -13.08
N GLN A 254 -14.74 15.47 -12.21
CA GLN A 254 -14.74 14.40 -11.22
C GLN A 254 -14.20 14.91 -9.88
N ARG A 255 -14.90 14.59 -8.79
CA ARG A 255 -14.47 14.88 -7.41
C ARG A 255 -14.06 13.56 -6.77
N TRP A 256 -12.77 13.36 -6.52
CA TRP A 256 -12.24 12.07 -6.04
C TRP A 256 -12.21 11.97 -4.52
N GLY A 257 -12.06 13.09 -3.81
CA GLY A 257 -12.13 13.13 -2.35
C GLY A 257 -10.79 12.92 -1.63
N ASN A 258 -9.69 12.63 -2.35
CA ASN A 258 -8.36 12.56 -1.76
C ASN A 258 -7.94 13.92 -1.19
N PRO A 259 -7.24 13.98 -0.04
CA PRO A 259 -6.66 15.22 0.44
C PRO A 259 -5.54 15.69 -0.50
N LEU A 260 -5.44 17.01 -0.67
CA LEU A 260 -4.34 17.61 -1.42
C LEU A 260 -3.11 17.79 -0.54
N TYR A 261 -1.94 17.81 -1.16
CA TYR A 261 -0.68 18.07 -0.48
C TYR A 261 -0.53 19.56 -0.14
N ARG A 262 0.12 19.86 0.99
CA ARG A 262 0.74 21.17 1.25
C ARG A 262 2.09 21.22 0.55
N TRP A 263 2.07 21.41 -0.77
CA TRP A 263 3.26 21.37 -1.61
C TRP A 263 4.39 22.31 -1.16
N GLN A 264 4.06 23.47 -0.58
CA GLN A 264 5.06 24.37 -0.03
C GLN A 264 5.79 23.76 1.18
N GLU A 265 5.07 23.05 2.07
CA GLU A 265 5.68 22.36 3.22
C GLU A 265 6.58 21.21 2.76
N LEU A 266 6.11 20.44 1.77
CA LEU A 266 6.93 19.41 1.12
C LEU A 266 8.17 20.02 0.47
N HIS A 267 8.05 21.13 -0.24
CA HIS A 267 9.21 21.80 -0.83
C HIS A 267 10.19 22.29 0.25
N ASN A 268 9.69 22.89 1.32
CA ASN A 268 10.50 23.43 2.42
C ASN A 268 11.28 22.35 3.17
N ASN A 269 10.75 21.12 3.25
CA ASN A 269 11.44 19.98 3.86
C ASN A 269 12.25 19.12 2.87
N GLY A 270 12.46 19.61 1.64
CA GLY A 270 13.25 18.90 0.63
C GLY A 270 12.54 17.66 0.06
N PHE A 271 11.21 17.66 0.06
CA PHE A 271 10.34 16.60 -0.44
C PHE A 271 10.54 15.24 0.24
N GLU A 272 10.98 15.24 1.50
CA GLU A 272 11.44 14.03 2.20
C GLU A 272 10.44 12.86 2.10
N TRP A 273 9.15 13.13 2.33
CA TRP A 273 8.10 12.13 2.26
C TRP A 273 7.92 11.54 0.85
N TRP A 274 7.98 12.38 -0.18
CA TRP A 274 7.88 11.95 -1.58
C TRP A 274 9.11 11.16 -2.03
N LEU A 275 10.31 11.60 -1.65
CA LEU A 275 11.55 10.87 -1.95
C LEU A 275 11.57 9.50 -1.27
N ARG A 276 11.11 9.40 -0.02
CA ARG A 276 10.95 8.13 0.69
C ARG A 276 9.94 7.22 -0.01
N ARG A 277 8.80 7.77 -0.44
CA ARG A 277 7.76 7.05 -1.18
C ARG A 277 8.29 6.49 -2.50
N LEU A 278 9.03 7.28 -3.26
CA LEU A 278 9.66 6.84 -4.51
C LEU A 278 10.75 5.79 -4.27
N SER A 279 11.61 6.00 -3.26
CA SER A 279 12.67 5.05 -2.90
C SER A 279 12.08 3.68 -2.55
N SER A 280 11.09 3.64 -1.65
CA SER A 280 10.43 2.40 -1.25
C SER A 280 9.74 1.72 -2.45
N ALA A 281 9.06 2.47 -3.30
CA ALA A 281 8.46 1.89 -4.49
C ALA A 281 9.53 1.31 -5.46
N LEU A 282 10.67 1.97 -5.65
CA LEU A 282 11.77 1.49 -6.51
C LEU A 282 12.56 0.31 -5.91
N GLU A 283 12.50 0.09 -4.60
CA GLU A 283 12.97 -1.16 -3.99
C GLU A 283 12.16 -2.37 -4.49
N HIS A 284 10.89 -2.14 -4.82
CA HIS A 284 9.93 -3.18 -5.21
C HIS A 284 9.66 -3.28 -6.72
N PHE A 285 9.99 -2.24 -7.49
CA PHE A 285 9.74 -2.19 -8.93
C PHE A 285 10.95 -1.66 -9.70
N ASP A 286 11.08 -2.04 -10.95
CA ASP A 286 12.18 -1.58 -11.83
C ASP A 286 11.77 -0.32 -12.60
N LEU A 287 10.47 -0.14 -12.84
CA LEU A 287 9.87 1.06 -13.39
C LEU A 287 8.64 1.44 -12.58
N LEU A 288 8.33 2.74 -12.51
CA LEU A 288 7.14 3.25 -11.85
C LEU A 288 6.34 4.12 -12.78
N ARG A 289 5.04 3.82 -12.88
CA ARG A 289 4.05 4.72 -13.45
C ARG A 289 3.58 5.60 -12.31
N ILE A 290 3.61 6.93 -12.49
CA ILE A 290 2.95 7.84 -11.56
C ILE A 290 1.60 8.17 -12.19
N ASP A 291 0.53 7.66 -11.57
CA ASP A 291 -0.83 7.97 -11.99
C ASP A 291 -1.09 9.49 -11.85
N HIS A 292 -1.94 10.03 -12.72
CA HIS A 292 -2.24 11.46 -12.78
C HIS A 292 -1.00 12.37 -12.76
N PHE A 293 0.10 11.96 -13.41
CA PHE A 293 1.40 12.65 -13.43
C PHE A 293 1.31 14.17 -13.67
N ARG A 294 0.34 14.62 -14.47
CA ARG A 294 0.12 16.03 -14.77
C ARG A 294 -0.17 16.87 -13.51
N GLY A 295 -0.64 16.26 -12.44
CA GLY A 295 -0.80 16.87 -11.12
C GLY A 295 0.51 17.32 -10.48
N LEU A 296 1.68 16.90 -10.98
CA LEU A 296 2.99 17.44 -10.62
C LEU A 296 3.29 18.79 -11.29
N GLU A 297 2.52 19.19 -12.30
CA GLU A 297 2.62 20.53 -12.89
C GLU A 297 1.56 21.47 -12.28
N ALA A 298 0.31 21.03 -12.22
CA ALA A 298 -0.75 21.70 -11.46
C ALA A 298 -1.86 20.72 -11.07
N CYS A 299 -2.44 20.88 -9.88
CA CYS A 299 -3.55 20.07 -9.39
C CYS A 299 -4.87 20.84 -9.38
N TRP A 300 -5.99 20.14 -9.60
CA TRP A 300 -7.32 20.74 -9.51
C TRP A 300 -7.80 20.62 -8.06
N SER A 301 -7.95 21.77 -7.41
CA SER A 301 -8.31 21.90 -6.01
C SER A 301 -9.77 22.26 -5.86
N ILE A 302 -10.55 21.36 -5.29
CA ILE A 302 -11.99 21.52 -5.09
C ILE A 302 -12.24 21.77 -3.60
N PRO A 303 -12.90 22.85 -3.18
CA PRO A 303 -13.28 23.03 -1.78
C PRO A 303 -14.03 21.80 -1.26
N SER A 304 -13.71 21.31 -0.05
CA SER A 304 -14.30 20.06 0.44
C SER A 304 -15.82 20.13 0.62
N THR A 305 -16.35 21.34 0.85
CA THR A 305 -17.77 21.67 0.95
C THR A 305 -18.49 21.74 -0.39
N ALA A 306 -17.78 21.78 -1.52
CA ALA A 306 -18.38 21.86 -2.84
C ALA A 306 -19.08 20.54 -3.21
N GLU A 307 -20.25 20.65 -3.83
CA GLU A 307 -21.03 19.51 -4.30
C GLU A 307 -20.45 18.92 -5.60
N SER A 308 -19.68 19.71 -6.35
CA SER A 308 -19.17 19.37 -7.67
C SER A 308 -17.72 19.79 -7.87
N ALA A 309 -17.02 19.12 -8.81
CA ALA A 309 -15.70 19.52 -9.25
C ALA A 309 -15.66 20.83 -10.05
N ARG A 310 -16.83 21.37 -10.46
CA ARG A 310 -16.96 22.66 -11.17
C ARG A 310 -16.43 23.85 -10.37
N GLU A 311 -16.48 23.76 -9.05
CA GLU A 311 -16.14 24.84 -8.13
C GLU A 311 -14.65 24.87 -7.75
N GLY A 312 -13.85 24.01 -8.39
CA GLY A 312 -12.41 23.96 -8.16
C GLY A 312 -11.63 25.05 -8.88
N HIS A 313 -10.32 25.05 -8.65
CA HIS A 313 -9.36 25.89 -9.36
C HIS A 313 -8.02 25.18 -9.52
N TRP A 314 -7.19 25.64 -10.45
CA TRP A 314 -5.84 25.12 -10.62
C TRP A 314 -4.90 25.69 -9.56
N GLU A 315 -4.22 24.81 -8.82
CA GLU A 315 -3.11 25.13 -7.92
C GLU A 315 -1.79 24.70 -8.57
N THR A 316 -0.78 25.58 -8.56
CA THR A 316 0.55 25.26 -9.07
C THR A 316 1.28 24.30 -8.14
N VAL A 317 2.00 23.34 -8.71
CA VAL A 317 2.76 22.33 -7.97
C VAL A 317 4.25 22.45 -8.30
N PRO A 318 5.17 22.38 -7.32
CA PRO A 318 6.61 22.45 -7.54
C PRO A 318 7.19 21.11 -8.05
N GLY A 319 6.50 20.44 -8.99
CA GLY A 319 6.91 19.11 -9.43
C GLY A 319 8.21 19.10 -10.23
N ARG A 320 8.60 20.22 -10.87
CA ARG A 320 9.93 20.33 -11.50
C ARG A 320 11.07 20.28 -10.48
N GLN A 321 10.85 20.78 -9.26
CA GLN A 321 11.84 20.69 -8.19
C GLN A 321 11.87 19.31 -7.54
N LEU A 322 10.77 18.56 -7.62
CA LEU A 322 10.68 17.19 -7.11
C LEU A 322 11.39 16.17 -8.02
N LEU A 323 11.27 16.31 -9.35
CA LEU A 323 11.77 15.38 -10.38
C LEU A 323 13.25 15.56 -10.70
#